data_AF-A0AAW6HJZ6-F1
#
_entry.id   AF-A0AAW6HJZ6-F1
#
_cell.length_a   1.000
_cell.length_b   1.000
_cell.length_c   1.000
_cell.angle_alpha   90.00
_cell.angle_beta   90.00
_cell.angle_gamma   90.00
#
_symmetry.space_group_name_H-M   'P 1'
#
loop_
_entity.id
_entity.type
_entity.pdbx_description
1 polymer ?
#
loop_
_entity_poly.entity_id
_entity_poly.type
_entity_poly.pdbx_seq_one_letter_code
_entity_poly.pdbx_strand_id
1 'polypeptide(L)'
;MSNFGKTERKIKDLFLSEKKFTYEQANYSVLKCDKPTSSKGECKTDVYVLAQDDLGNQKEFKISVKQNNADFLENKISLDRAIEILGSDAQSIIERSIAKIKKTFEDDYLVYFKPYKKTKALSLTMGWKFEFINKLGGKKCGIIDLTDQQKIDIYAGTNLNLRKISGKDE
;
A
#
# COMPACT_ATOMS: atom_id res chain seq x y z
N MET A 1 -17.95 2.82 -12.22
CA MET A 1 -17.03 3.90 -12.66
C MET A 1 -16.32 4.42 -11.44
N SER A 2 -14.99 4.49 -11.48
CA SER A 2 -14.14 4.58 -10.30
C SER A 2 -14.30 5.90 -9.51
N ASN A 3 -14.52 5.79 -8.21
CA ASN A 3 -14.63 6.91 -7.26
C ASN A 3 -13.27 7.58 -6.95
N PHE A 4 -12.16 7.13 -7.55
CA PHE A 4 -10.80 7.62 -7.30
C PHE A 4 -10.66 9.13 -7.51
N GLY A 5 -10.96 9.59 -8.72
CA GLY A 5 -10.92 11.03 -9.02
C GLY A 5 -11.91 11.88 -8.24
N LYS A 6 -12.96 11.31 -7.62
CA LYS A 6 -13.86 12.09 -6.73
C LYS A 6 -13.20 12.37 -5.38
N THR A 7 -12.52 11.39 -4.80
CA THR A 7 -11.85 11.55 -3.50
C THR A 7 -10.67 12.50 -3.60
N GLU A 8 -9.85 12.38 -4.65
CA GLU A 8 -8.74 13.30 -4.91
C GLU A 8 -9.23 14.75 -5.05
N ARG A 9 -10.30 14.97 -5.82
CA ARG A 9 -10.94 16.28 -5.96
C ARG A 9 -11.43 16.80 -4.62
N LYS A 10 -12.15 15.99 -3.83
CA LYS A 10 -12.61 16.39 -2.50
C LYS A 10 -11.47 16.79 -1.56
N ILE A 11 -10.36 16.06 -1.57
CA ILE A 11 -9.20 16.40 -0.73
C ILE A 11 -8.58 17.71 -1.19
N LYS A 12 -8.41 17.90 -2.51
CA LYS A 12 -7.96 19.18 -3.07
C LYS A 12 -8.89 20.34 -2.68
N ASP A 13 -10.20 20.14 -2.82
CA ASP A 13 -11.21 21.15 -2.49
C ASP A 13 -11.19 21.49 -0.99
N LEU A 14 -10.95 20.51 -0.12
CA LEU A 14 -10.80 20.72 1.31
C LEU A 14 -9.60 21.63 1.63
N PHE A 15 -8.43 21.37 1.05
CA PHE A 15 -7.25 22.21 1.25
C PHE A 15 -7.42 23.62 0.68
N LEU A 16 -8.14 23.76 -0.44
CA LEU A 16 -8.42 25.06 -1.06
C LEU A 16 -9.48 25.89 -0.30
N SER A 17 -10.43 25.24 0.38
CA SER A 17 -11.50 25.88 1.14
C SER A 17 -11.04 26.30 2.54
N GLU A 18 -10.49 25.37 3.31
CA GLU A 18 -10.07 25.62 4.70
C GLU A 18 -8.81 26.47 4.79
N LYS A 19 -7.89 26.35 3.80
CA LYS A 19 -6.61 27.09 3.67
C LYS A 19 -5.64 26.98 4.84
N LYS A 20 -6.03 26.38 5.96
CA LYS A 20 -5.20 26.15 7.15
C LYS A 20 -5.41 24.75 7.69
N PHE A 21 -4.36 24.14 8.23
CA PHE A 21 -4.42 22.84 8.89
C PHE A 21 -3.32 22.71 9.93
N THR A 22 -3.47 21.76 10.85
CA THR A 22 -2.47 21.46 11.87
C THR A 22 -1.82 20.10 11.58
N TYR A 23 -0.49 20.04 11.67
CA TYR A 23 0.29 18.82 11.49
C TYR A 23 1.52 18.85 12.41
N GLU A 24 1.80 17.76 13.14
CA GLU A 24 2.93 17.69 14.10
C GLU A 24 2.98 18.88 15.07
N GLN A 25 1.83 19.30 15.60
CA GLN A 25 1.67 20.44 16.53
C GLN A 25 1.99 21.82 15.95
N ALA A 26 2.27 21.92 14.64
CA ALA A 26 2.45 23.18 13.94
C ALA A 26 1.23 23.51 13.08
N ASN A 27 0.89 24.80 13.00
CA ASN A 27 -0.14 25.31 12.11
C ASN A 27 0.49 25.66 10.76
N TYR A 28 -0.21 25.32 9.69
CA TYR A 28 0.21 25.54 8.33
C TYR A 28 -0.88 26.29 7.55
N SER A 29 -0.46 27.25 6.73
CA SER A 29 -1.30 27.89 5.72
C SER A 29 -0.96 27.33 4.33
N VAL A 30 -1.98 26.94 3.57
CA VAL A 30 -1.84 26.36 2.24
C VAL A 30 -1.43 27.44 1.23
N LEU A 31 -0.27 27.27 0.59
CA LEU A 31 0.20 28.14 -0.48
C LEU A 31 -0.21 27.61 -1.87
N LYS A 32 -0.10 26.30 -2.08
CA LYS A 32 -0.44 25.63 -3.35
C LYS A 32 -1.01 24.25 -3.08
N CYS A 33 -2.04 23.86 -3.82
CA CYS A 33 -2.61 22.52 -3.76
C CYS A 33 -3.03 22.05 -5.15
N ASP A 34 -2.49 20.92 -5.62
CA ASP A 34 -2.87 20.38 -6.93
C ASP A 34 -2.71 18.87 -7.06
N LYS A 35 -3.32 18.29 -8.10
CA LYS A 35 -3.07 16.91 -8.53
C LYS A 35 -1.87 16.89 -9.49
N PRO A 36 -0.79 16.15 -9.17
CA PRO A 36 0.34 16.02 -10.09
C PRO A 36 -0.06 15.27 -11.37
N THR A 37 0.37 15.77 -12.53
CA THR A 37 0.17 15.12 -13.84
C THR A 37 1.51 14.73 -14.46
N SER A 38 1.60 13.52 -15.00
CA SER A 38 2.78 13.03 -15.74
C SER A 38 2.42 12.75 -17.19
N SER A 39 3.37 12.97 -18.11
CA SER A 39 3.24 12.60 -19.52
C SER A 39 3.41 11.09 -19.76
N LYS A 40 3.96 10.35 -18.78
CA LYS A 40 4.14 8.90 -18.83
C LYS A 40 3.59 8.25 -17.56
N GLY A 41 2.38 7.69 -17.66
CA GLY A 41 1.73 6.95 -16.57
C GLY A 41 1.15 7.82 -15.46
N GLU A 42 0.60 7.16 -14.44
CA GLU A 42 0.00 7.81 -13.28
C GLU A 42 1.06 8.12 -12.20
N CYS A 43 0.98 9.31 -11.61
CA CYS A 43 1.85 9.72 -10.52
C CYS A 43 1.54 8.91 -9.26
N LYS A 44 2.56 8.56 -8.47
CA LYS A 44 2.35 7.92 -7.15
C LYS A 44 1.66 8.86 -6.14
N THR A 45 1.84 10.16 -6.32
CA THR A 45 1.21 11.20 -5.48
C THR A 45 -0.14 11.57 -6.07
N ASP A 46 -1.17 11.46 -5.24
CA ASP A 46 -2.54 11.77 -5.62
C ASP A 46 -2.86 13.26 -5.45
N VAL A 47 -2.34 13.87 -4.38
CA VAL A 47 -2.47 15.30 -4.10
C VAL A 47 -1.15 15.86 -3.56
N TYR A 48 -0.70 16.98 -4.11
CA TYR A 48 0.44 17.75 -3.63
C TYR A 48 -0.04 19.02 -2.93
N VAL A 49 0.51 19.32 -1.75
CA VAL A 49 0.25 20.55 -1.00
C VAL A 49 1.57 21.20 -0.62
N LEU A 50 1.77 22.46 -0.99
CA LEU A 50 2.81 23.33 -0.44
C LEU A 50 2.16 24.19 0.64
N ALA A 51 2.70 24.14 1.85
CA ALA A 51 2.19 24.93 2.96
C ALA A 51 3.31 25.66 3.69
N GLN A 52 2.96 26.71 4.41
CA GLN A 52 3.88 27.54 5.17
C GLN A 52 3.47 27.58 6.64
N ASP A 53 4.42 27.37 7.53
CA ASP A 53 4.18 27.51 8.98
C ASP A 53 4.15 29.00 9.40
N ASP A 54 3.78 29.24 10.65
CA ASP A 54 3.73 30.60 11.22
C ASP A 54 5.11 31.30 11.30
N LEU A 55 6.21 30.53 11.19
CA LEU A 55 7.59 31.03 11.16
C LEU A 55 8.07 31.36 9.73
N GLY A 56 7.24 31.07 8.72
CA GLY A 56 7.55 31.29 7.31
C GLY A 56 8.24 30.13 6.61
N ASN A 57 8.48 29.00 7.28
CA ASN A 57 9.10 27.83 6.67
C ASN A 57 8.08 27.10 5.78
N GLN A 58 8.53 26.71 4.59
CA GLN A 58 7.70 25.95 3.65
C GLN A 58 7.91 24.44 3.82
N LYS A 59 6.82 23.68 3.74
CA LYS A 59 6.80 22.22 3.78
C LYS A 59 5.97 21.67 2.64
N GLU A 60 6.52 20.70 1.92
CA GLU A 60 5.81 19.95 0.89
C GLU A 60 5.15 18.71 1.49
N PHE A 61 3.88 18.51 1.17
CA PHE A 61 3.12 17.33 1.52
C PHE A 61 2.73 16.59 0.23
N LYS A 62 3.26 15.38 0.08
CA LYS A 62 2.93 14.46 -1.02
C LYS A 62 1.98 13.40 -0.47
N ILE A 63 0.69 13.55 -0.77
CA ILE A 63 -0.37 12.71 -0.23
C ILE A 63 -0.71 11.63 -1.25
N SER A 64 -0.75 10.38 -0.79
CA SER A 64 -1.28 9.23 -1.54
C SER A 64 -2.45 8.64 -0.76
N VAL A 65 -3.58 8.44 -1.44
CA VAL A 65 -4.86 8.07 -0.86
C VAL A 65 -5.21 6.64 -1.26
N LYS A 66 -5.09 5.71 -0.32
CA LYS A 66 -5.61 4.35 -0.52
C LYS A 66 -7.09 4.33 -0.18
N GLN A 67 -7.95 4.07 -1.16
CA GLN A 67 -9.37 3.81 -0.92
C GLN A 67 -9.58 2.38 -0.41
N ASN A 68 -10.74 2.12 0.20
CA ASN A 68 -11.07 0.82 0.80
C ASN A 68 -11.09 -0.34 -0.20
N ASN A 69 -11.16 -0.05 -1.50
CA ASN A 69 -11.07 -1.03 -2.57
C ASN A 69 -9.63 -1.28 -3.07
N ALA A 70 -8.61 -0.72 -2.40
CA ALA A 70 -7.23 -1.01 -2.70
C ALA A 70 -6.96 -2.50 -2.46
N ASP A 71 -6.72 -3.22 -3.56
CA ASP A 71 -6.49 -4.66 -3.53
C ASP A 71 -5.24 -5.03 -2.73
N PHE A 72 -4.19 -4.23 -2.87
CA PHE A 72 -2.87 -4.49 -2.29
C PHE A 72 -2.61 -3.60 -1.07
N LEU A 73 -2.32 -4.25 0.05
CA LEU A 73 -1.65 -3.59 1.18
C LEU A 73 -0.17 -3.41 0.83
N GLU A 74 0.48 -4.48 0.35
CA GLU A 74 1.86 -4.49 -0.14
C GLU A 74 2.05 -5.46 -1.32
N ASN A 75 2.91 -5.08 -2.26
CA ASN A 75 3.23 -5.86 -3.45
C ASN A 75 4.72 -6.22 -3.47
N LYS A 76 5.07 -7.49 -3.70
CA LYS A 76 6.48 -7.97 -3.69
C LYS A 76 7.21 -7.61 -2.39
N ILE A 77 6.58 -7.89 -1.25
CA ILE A 77 7.13 -7.53 0.05
C ILE A 77 8.42 -8.32 0.35
N SER A 78 9.46 -7.65 0.87
CA SER A 78 10.65 -8.30 1.44
C SER A 78 10.39 -8.76 2.88
N LEU A 79 11.26 -9.61 3.43
CA LEU A 79 11.15 -10.02 4.83
C LEU A 79 11.29 -8.81 5.78
N ASP A 80 12.26 -7.93 5.55
CA ASP A 80 12.44 -6.71 6.35
C ASP A 80 11.16 -5.86 6.35
N ARG A 81 10.55 -5.72 5.17
CA ARG A 81 9.28 -4.98 5.03
C ARG A 81 8.13 -5.69 5.73
N ALA A 82 8.12 -7.02 5.72
CA ALA A 82 7.12 -7.79 6.47
C ALA A 82 7.30 -7.60 7.98
N ILE A 83 8.53 -7.53 8.49
CA ILE A 83 8.83 -7.25 9.90
C ILE A 83 8.37 -5.85 10.29
N GLU A 84 8.60 -4.84 9.44
CA GLU A 84 8.09 -3.48 9.65
C GLU A 84 6.56 -3.41 9.73
N ILE A 85 5.84 -4.37 9.15
CA ILE A 85 4.38 -4.34 9.08
C ILE A 85 3.76 -5.23 10.16
N LEU A 86 4.26 -6.45 10.30
CA LEU A 86 3.69 -7.50 11.15
C LEU A 86 4.43 -7.67 12.49
N GLY A 87 5.55 -6.96 12.68
CA GLY A 87 6.43 -7.09 13.84
C GLY A 87 7.49 -8.18 13.68
N SER A 88 8.27 -8.41 14.73
CA SER A 88 9.36 -9.42 14.75
C SER A 88 8.90 -10.82 14.34
N ASP A 89 7.63 -11.16 14.63
CA ASP A 89 7.05 -12.48 14.38
C ASP A 89 6.50 -12.64 12.95
N ALA A 90 6.78 -11.68 12.06
CA ALA A 90 6.28 -11.65 10.68
C ALA A 90 6.44 -12.99 9.94
N GLN A 91 7.61 -13.61 10.06
CA GLN A 91 7.89 -14.88 9.40
C GLN A 91 6.93 -15.98 9.88
N SER A 92 6.79 -16.16 11.20
CA SER A 92 5.90 -17.17 11.78
C SER A 92 4.43 -16.90 11.44
N ILE A 93 4.01 -15.63 11.39
CA ILE A 93 2.66 -15.25 10.96
C ILE A 93 2.41 -15.67 9.50
N ILE A 94 3.36 -15.38 8.60
CA ILE A 94 3.27 -15.71 7.18
C ILE A 94 3.27 -17.23 6.98
N GLU A 95 4.17 -17.95 7.64
CA GLU A 95 4.28 -19.41 7.55
C GLU A 95 2.99 -20.11 8.00
N ARG A 96 2.39 -19.69 9.12
CA ARG A 96 1.09 -20.23 9.58
C ARG A 96 -0.03 -20.00 8.56
N SER A 97 -0.05 -18.83 7.91
CA SER A 97 -1.03 -18.53 6.86
C SER A 97 -0.83 -19.43 5.63
N ILE A 98 0.42 -19.59 5.17
CA ILE A 98 0.75 -20.45 4.03
C ILE A 98 0.45 -21.91 4.33
N ALA A 99 0.71 -22.38 5.56
CA ALA A 99 0.43 -23.75 5.97
C ALA A 99 -1.04 -24.15 5.75
N LYS A 100 -1.98 -23.23 5.98
CA LYS A 100 -3.42 -23.45 5.76
C LYS A 100 -3.77 -23.70 4.29
N ILE A 101 -2.98 -23.18 3.36
CA ILE A 101 -3.19 -23.31 1.92
C ILE A 101 -2.13 -24.20 1.25
N LYS A 102 -1.26 -24.86 2.01
CA LYS A 102 -0.13 -25.68 1.53
C LYS A 102 -0.54 -26.67 0.44
N LYS A 103 -1.65 -27.36 0.64
CA LYS A 103 -2.18 -28.34 -0.31
C LYS A 103 -2.45 -27.75 -1.70
N THR A 104 -2.82 -26.47 -1.79
CA THR A 104 -3.08 -25.81 -3.08
C THR A 104 -1.82 -25.55 -3.90
N PHE A 105 -0.64 -25.61 -3.27
CA PHE A 105 0.66 -25.57 -3.93
C PHE A 105 1.11 -26.98 -4.31
N GLU A 106 0.91 -27.95 -3.42
CA GLU A 106 1.26 -29.36 -3.65
C GLU A 106 0.43 -29.98 -4.78
N ASP A 107 -0.85 -29.63 -4.89
CA ASP A 107 -1.76 -30.09 -5.95
C ASP A 107 -1.53 -29.38 -7.30
N ASP A 108 -0.67 -28.35 -7.36
CA ASP A 108 -0.45 -27.57 -8.58
C ASP A 108 0.66 -28.18 -9.45
N TYR A 109 0.49 -28.09 -10.77
CA TYR A 109 1.52 -28.58 -11.68
C TYR A 109 2.72 -27.63 -11.68
N LEU A 110 3.93 -28.19 -11.56
CA LEU A 110 5.16 -27.45 -11.78
C LEU A 110 5.49 -27.34 -13.27
N VAL A 111 5.21 -28.38 -14.04
CA VAL A 111 5.42 -28.44 -15.50
C VAL A 111 4.09 -28.69 -16.20
N TYR A 112 3.74 -27.83 -17.16
CA TYR A 112 2.49 -27.88 -17.90
C TYR A 112 2.72 -28.41 -19.31
N PHE A 113 2.65 -29.73 -19.53
CA PHE A 113 2.76 -30.29 -20.89
C PHE A 113 1.53 -30.00 -21.77
N LYS A 114 0.37 -29.79 -21.13
CA LYS A 114 -0.90 -29.43 -21.77
C LYS A 114 -1.42 -28.13 -21.17
N PRO A 115 -2.26 -27.35 -21.88
CA PRO A 115 -2.84 -26.14 -21.31
C PRO A 115 -3.70 -26.48 -20.09
N TYR A 116 -3.63 -25.65 -19.05
CA TYR A 116 -4.43 -25.82 -17.84
C TYR A 116 -4.87 -24.46 -17.31
N LYS A 117 -6.18 -24.25 -17.21
CA LYS A 117 -6.78 -22.96 -16.86
C LYS A 117 -6.22 -21.85 -17.76
N LYS A 118 -5.56 -20.84 -17.17
CA LYS A 118 -4.95 -19.70 -17.88
C LYS A 118 -3.48 -19.96 -18.29
N THR A 119 -2.91 -21.10 -17.90
CA THR A 119 -1.51 -21.44 -18.19
C THR A 119 -1.41 -22.18 -19.52
N LYS A 120 -0.48 -21.76 -20.37
CA LYS A 120 -0.23 -22.37 -21.69
C LYS A 120 0.48 -23.71 -21.55
N ALA A 121 0.39 -24.55 -22.59
CA ALA A 121 1.24 -25.73 -22.70
C ALA A 121 2.73 -25.35 -22.77
N LEU A 122 3.59 -26.30 -22.42
CA LEU A 122 5.04 -26.18 -22.35
C LEU A 122 5.51 -25.02 -21.44
N SER A 123 4.79 -24.78 -20.34
CA SER A 123 5.14 -23.76 -19.32
C SER A 123 5.70 -24.42 -18.06
N LEU A 124 6.62 -23.72 -17.37
CA LEU A 124 7.21 -24.13 -16.10
C LEU A 124 6.90 -23.09 -15.02
N THR A 125 6.49 -23.54 -13.84
CA THR A 125 6.36 -22.70 -12.65
C THR A 125 7.75 -22.37 -12.11
N MET A 126 8.16 -21.10 -12.21
CA MET A 126 9.45 -20.63 -11.69
C MET A 126 9.49 -20.44 -10.17
N GLY A 127 8.32 -20.31 -9.55
CA GLY A 127 8.18 -20.10 -8.12
C GLY A 127 6.94 -19.30 -7.79
N TRP A 128 6.82 -18.95 -6.51
CA TRP A 128 5.72 -18.15 -5.99
C TRP A 128 6.26 -16.87 -5.37
N LYS A 129 5.38 -15.89 -5.31
CA LYS A 129 5.66 -14.59 -4.77
C LYS A 129 4.58 -14.24 -3.78
N PHE A 130 4.99 -13.79 -2.60
CA PHE A 130 4.08 -13.35 -1.57
C PHE A 130 3.59 -11.92 -1.85
N GLU A 131 2.28 -11.72 -1.75
CA GLU A 131 1.60 -10.44 -1.91
C GLU A 131 0.63 -10.29 -0.74
N PHE A 132 0.59 -9.11 -0.13
CA PHE A 132 -0.31 -8.84 0.98
C PHE A 132 -1.50 -8.02 0.47
N ILE A 133 -2.68 -8.62 0.48
CA ILE A 133 -3.89 -8.08 -0.15
C ILE A 133 -5.04 -7.95 0.84
N ASN A 134 -5.90 -6.94 0.64
CA ASN A 134 -7.09 -6.69 1.44
C ASN A 134 -8.36 -7.31 0.84
N LYS A 135 -8.20 -8.35 0.02
CA LYS A 135 -9.32 -9.11 -0.55
C LYS A 135 -8.96 -10.58 -0.68
N LEU A 136 -9.97 -11.43 -0.62
CA LEU A 136 -9.81 -12.83 -0.98
C LEU A 136 -9.66 -12.95 -2.50
N GLY A 137 -8.71 -13.78 -2.95
CA GLY A 137 -8.45 -13.93 -4.39
C GLY A 137 -7.77 -15.23 -4.78
N GLY A 138 -8.42 -16.02 -5.65
CA GLY A 138 -7.84 -17.25 -6.19
C GLY A 138 -7.64 -18.37 -5.14
N LYS A 139 -7.12 -19.52 -5.58
CA LYS A 139 -6.94 -20.69 -4.71
C LYS A 139 -5.71 -20.60 -3.80
N LYS A 140 -4.72 -19.78 -4.14
CA LYS A 140 -3.46 -19.60 -3.41
C LYS A 140 -3.47 -18.34 -2.53
N CYS A 141 -4.61 -18.00 -1.96
CA CYS A 141 -4.77 -16.89 -1.04
C CYS A 141 -5.15 -17.43 0.33
N GLY A 142 -4.31 -17.15 1.32
CA GLY A 142 -4.47 -17.56 2.71
C GLY A 142 -4.84 -16.36 3.57
N ILE A 143 -5.68 -16.57 4.58
CA ILE A 143 -6.03 -15.54 5.55
C ILE A 143 -4.89 -15.42 6.56
N ILE A 144 -4.37 -14.21 6.74
CA ILE A 144 -3.43 -13.89 7.81
C ILE A 144 -4.23 -13.59 9.07
N ASP A 145 -4.09 -14.44 10.09
CA ASP A 145 -4.74 -14.24 11.39
C ASP A 145 -4.01 -13.13 12.15
N LEU A 146 -4.57 -11.92 12.07
CA LEU A 146 -4.09 -10.75 12.78
C LEU A 146 -5.08 -10.36 13.88
N THR A 147 -4.56 -9.92 15.02
CA THR A 147 -5.38 -9.28 16.06
C THR A 147 -5.93 -7.95 15.55
N ASP A 148 -7.01 -7.45 16.16
CA ASP A 148 -7.57 -6.16 15.75
C ASP A 148 -6.57 -5.01 15.99
N GLN A 149 -5.75 -5.10 17.04
CA GLN A 149 -4.67 -4.14 17.26
C GLN A 149 -3.63 -4.18 16.13
N GLN A 150 -3.19 -5.37 15.71
CA GLN A 150 -2.25 -5.50 14.59
C GLN A 150 -2.83 -4.93 13.29
N LYS A 151 -4.14 -5.13 13.02
CA LYS A 151 -4.79 -4.51 11.86
C LYS A 151 -4.74 -2.99 11.96
N ILE A 152 -5.09 -2.43 13.13
CA ILE A 152 -5.02 -0.97 13.37
C ILE A 152 -3.60 -0.47 13.14
N ASP A 153 -2.58 -1.14 13.68
CA ASP A 153 -1.19 -0.72 13.56
C ASP A 153 -0.68 -0.75 12.10
N ILE A 154 -1.12 -1.73 11.31
CA ILE A 154 -0.80 -1.83 9.89
C ILE A 154 -1.43 -0.68 9.10
N TYR A 155 -2.70 -0.34 9.38
CA TYR A 155 -3.38 0.76 8.69
C TYR A 155 -2.88 2.13 9.15
N ALA A 156 -2.55 2.28 10.43
CA ALA A 156 -1.97 3.50 10.99
C ALA A 156 -0.49 3.68 10.61
N GLY A 157 0.19 2.59 10.23
CA GLY A 157 1.61 2.60 9.91
C GLY A 157 2.50 2.77 11.15
N THR A 158 2.02 2.38 12.33
CA THR A 158 2.68 2.62 13.62
C THR A 158 4.05 1.92 13.72
N ASN A 159 4.19 0.76 13.06
CA ASN A 159 5.41 -0.04 13.04
C ASN A 159 6.40 0.38 11.93
N LEU A 160 6.06 1.39 11.12
CA LEU A 160 6.93 1.87 10.06
C LEU A 160 8.08 2.69 10.65
N ASN A 161 9.31 2.32 10.31
CA ASN A 161 10.48 3.14 10.65
C ASN A 161 10.29 4.59 10.13
N LEU A 162 10.54 5.57 11.01
CA LEU A 162 10.39 7.01 10.75
C LEU A 162 11.06 7.47 9.44
N ARG A 163 12.13 6.78 8.99
CA ARG A 163 12.84 7.07 7.74
C ARG A 163 11.97 7.06 6.49
N LYS A 164 10.82 6.37 6.50
CA LYS A 164 9.91 6.30 5.34
C LYS A 164 8.73 7.28 5.41
N ILE A 165 8.50 7.91 6.57
CA ILE A 165 7.48 8.96 6.72
C ILE A 165 7.98 10.27 6.10
N SER A 166 9.30 10.48 6.07
CA SER A 166 9.94 11.50 5.25
C SER A 166 10.36 10.92 3.90
N GLY A 167 9.65 11.25 2.82
CA GLY A 167 10.13 11.06 1.45
C GLY A 167 11.32 11.97 1.14
N LYS A 168 12.46 11.73 1.80
CA LYS A 168 13.77 12.28 1.44
C LYS A 168 14.51 11.20 0.66
N ASP A 169 14.41 11.28 -0.66
CA ASP A 169 15.46 10.76 -1.53
C ASP A 169 16.52 11.86 -1.64
N GLU A 170 17.78 11.47 -1.47
CA GLU A 170 19.00 12.25 -1.74
C GLU A 170 19.09 12.68 -3.21
#